data_AF-A0A939LRL5-F1
#
_entry.id   AF-A0A939LRL5-F1
#
_cell.length_a   1.000
_cell.length_b   1.000
_cell.length_c   1.000
_cell.angle_alpha   90.00
_cell.angle_beta   90.00
_cell.angle_gamma   90.00
#
_symmetry.space_group_name_H-M   'P 1'
#
loop_
_entity.id
_entity.type
_entity.pdbx_description
1 polymer ?
#
loop_
_entity_poly.entity_id
_entity_poly.type
_entity_poly.pdbx_seq_one_letter_code
_entity_poly.pdbx_strand_id
1 'polypeptide(L)'
;MTRPYHPVRPESFVWSCARLVVKPFFRRNSQVRSGEKTAREAADAALTRSLGNEPDMHQRAELLGILASVAVAFGTAITIIIALVGAAALEVTGGDAVVSIMRLLFALMTAPVLAVGCVWSVRWILARRDLRQQRLAPSRGSQPGATDFVLAAPPCALFALFFLNVGL
;
A
#
# COMPACT_ATOMS: atom_id res chain seq x y z
N MET A 1 22.04 21.12 1.51
CA MET A 1 21.90 20.58 2.88
C MET A 1 20.93 19.40 2.89
N THR A 2 21.44 18.16 2.91
CA THR A 2 20.64 16.94 3.07
C THR A 2 20.27 16.78 4.55
N ARG A 3 19.08 17.24 4.91
CA ARG A 3 18.49 17.04 6.25
C ARG A 3 18.41 15.52 6.52
N PRO A 4 18.67 15.06 7.76
CA PRO A 4 18.91 13.65 8.07
C PRO A 4 17.73 12.74 7.70
N TYR A 5 18.07 11.48 7.40
CA TYR A 5 17.12 10.40 7.25
C TYR A 5 16.30 10.23 8.54
N HIS A 6 14.98 10.11 8.43
CA HIS A 6 14.12 9.77 9.55
C HIS A 6 13.74 8.29 9.47
N PRO A 7 14.24 7.45 10.40
CA PRO A 7 13.91 6.04 10.41
C PRO A 7 12.41 5.83 10.59
N VAL A 8 11.87 4.82 9.90
CA VAL A 8 10.46 4.45 10.04
C VAL A 8 10.29 3.79 11.40
N ARG A 9 9.47 4.39 12.26
CA ARG A 9 9.23 3.86 13.61
C ARG A 9 8.39 2.57 13.55
N PRO A 10 8.65 1.57 14.41
CA PRO A 10 7.87 0.33 14.48
C PRO A 10 6.36 0.53 14.72
N GLU A 11 5.99 1.62 15.38
CA GLU A 11 4.60 1.96 15.69
C GLU A 11 3.90 2.69 14.54
N SER A 12 4.61 3.01 13.46
CA SER A 12 4.02 3.74 12.34
C SER A 12 3.08 2.87 11.50
N PHE A 13 2.12 3.52 10.86
CA PHE A 13 1.26 2.90 9.87
C PHE A 13 2.06 2.19 8.76
N VAL A 14 3.13 2.84 8.28
CA VAL A 14 4.08 2.33 7.30
C VAL A 14 4.66 0.98 7.74
N TRP A 15 5.12 0.88 8.99
CA TRP A 15 5.66 -0.36 9.55
C TRP A 15 4.59 -1.44 9.67
N SER A 16 3.38 -1.07 10.07
CA SER A 16 2.25 -1.98 10.20
C SER A 16 1.85 -2.59 8.84
N CYS A 17 1.78 -1.77 7.78
CA CYS A 17 1.56 -2.24 6.41
C CYS A 17 2.68 -3.17 5.94
N ALA A 18 3.94 -2.79 6.15
CA ALA A 18 5.08 -3.61 5.78
C ALA A 18 5.06 -4.97 6.50
N ARG A 19 4.71 -5.00 7.79
CA ARG A 19 4.56 -6.21 8.57
C ARG A 19 3.43 -7.10 8.09
N LEU A 20 2.27 -6.53 7.74
CA LEU A 20 1.14 -7.29 7.18
C LEU A 20 1.50 -7.98 5.88
N VAL A 21 2.29 -7.31 5.02
CA VAL A 21 2.72 -7.88 3.74
C VAL A 21 3.84 -8.90 3.91
N VAL A 22 4.81 -8.67 4.79
CA VAL A 22 5.99 -9.53 4.94
C VAL A 22 5.70 -10.79 5.76
N LYS A 23 4.87 -10.70 6.80
CA LYS A 23 4.58 -11.80 7.74
C LYS A 23 4.09 -13.10 7.08
N PRO A 24 3.20 -13.10 6.07
CA PRO A 24 2.76 -14.31 5.39
C PRO A 24 3.90 -15.08 4.71
N PHE A 25 4.86 -14.38 4.12
CA PHE A 25 6.01 -15.00 3.43
C PHE A 25 6.92 -15.75 4.41
N PHE A 26 7.14 -15.20 5.60
CA PHE A 26 7.93 -15.85 6.64
C PHE A 26 7.19 -16.99 7.33
N ARG A 27 5.87 -16.87 7.54
CA ARG A 27 5.04 -17.93 8.15
C ARG A 27 5.06 -19.22 7.32
N ARG A 28 5.07 -19.09 5.99
CA ARG A 28 5.12 -20.23 5.06
C ARG A 28 6.48 -20.95 5.08
N ASN A 29 7.58 -20.20 5.23
CA ASN A 29 8.92 -20.77 5.33
C ASN A 29 9.24 -21.34 6.73
N SER A 30 8.65 -20.79 7.79
CA SER A 30 8.87 -21.25 9.17
C SER A 30 8.09 -22.51 9.56
N GLN A 31 7.00 -22.83 8.87
CA GLN A 31 6.31 -24.12 9.07
C GLN A 31 7.22 -25.32 8.74
N VAL A 32 8.26 -25.10 7.93
CA VAL A 32 9.28 -26.12 7.58
C VAL A 32 10.44 -26.15 8.59
N ARG A 33 10.64 -25.10 9.40
CA ARG A 33 11.74 -24.97 10.37
C ARG A 33 11.24 -24.34 11.67
N SER A 34 10.76 -25.20 12.58
CA SER A 34 10.67 -24.97 14.04
C SER A 34 10.26 -23.56 14.52
N GLY A 35 8.95 -23.25 14.43
CA GLY A 35 8.31 -22.31 15.35
C GLY A 35 7.85 -20.96 14.76
N GLU A 36 6.61 -20.58 15.09
CA GLU A 36 5.98 -19.31 14.71
C GLU A 36 6.66 -18.08 15.32
N LYS A 37 7.31 -18.25 16.48
CA LYS A 37 8.09 -17.20 17.15
C LYS A 37 9.32 -16.79 16.32
N THR A 38 10.03 -17.77 15.76
CA THR A 38 11.19 -17.60 14.89
C THR A 38 10.84 -16.85 13.60
N ALA A 39 9.65 -17.13 13.04
CA ALA A 39 9.14 -16.46 11.84
C ALA A 39 8.90 -14.97 12.05
N ARG A 40 8.36 -14.62 13.23
CA ARG A 40 8.04 -13.24 13.60
C ARG A 40 9.31 -12.43 13.81
N GLU A 41 10.28 -12.99 14.51
CA GLU A 41 11.59 -12.37 14.73
C GLU A 41 12.35 -12.17 13.41
N ALA A 42 12.30 -13.15 12.50
CA ALA A 42 12.91 -13.03 11.17
C ALA A 42 12.23 -11.95 10.30
N ALA A 43 10.91 -11.85 10.34
CA ALA A 43 10.17 -10.80 9.62
C ALA A 43 10.50 -9.40 10.16
N ASP A 44 10.52 -9.24 11.48
CA ASP A 44 10.85 -7.95 12.11
C ASP A 44 12.34 -7.57 11.86
N ALA A 45 13.25 -8.54 11.80
CA ALA A 45 14.64 -8.32 11.42
C ALA A 45 14.79 -7.88 9.95
N ALA A 46 14.07 -8.51 9.02
CA ALA A 46 14.06 -8.12 7.60
C ALA A 46 13.49 -6.70 7.40
N LEU A 47 12.42 -6.35 8.13
CA LEU A 47 11.87 -5.00 8.14
C LEU A 47 12.86 -3.98 8.69
N THR A 48 13.56 -4.32 9.77
CA THR A 48 14.58 -3.44 10.35
C THR A 48 15.73 -3.17 9.38
N ARG A 49 16.18 -4.18 8.63
CA ARG A 49 17.21 -3.99 7.58
C ARG A 49 16.73 -3.16 6.38
N SER A 50 15.43 -3.16 6.11
CA SER A 50 14.85 -2.46 4.95
C SER A 50 14.38 -1.03 5.26
N LEU A 51 13.89 -0.79 6.48
CA LEU A 51 13.21 0.45 6.89
C LEU A 51 13.76 1.09 8.18
N GLY A 52 14.69 0.40 8.86
CA GLY A 52 15.29 0.85 10.12
C GLY A 52 16.36 1.92 9.93
N ASN A 53 17.22 2.12 10.96
CA ASN A 53 18.14 3.25 11.05
C ASN A 53 19.19 3.32 9.93
N GLU A 54 19.64 2.17 9.44
CA GLU A 54 20.59 2.04 8.33
C GLU A 54 20.01 1.08 7.29
N PRO A 55 19.09 1.57 6.43
CA PRO A 55 18.40 0.70 5.52
C PRO A 55 19.30 0.31 4.35
N ASP A 56 19.36 -0.98 4.04
CA ASP A 56 19.91 -1.46 2.77
C ASP A 56 19.02 -0.91 1.64
N MET A 57 19.61 -0.07 0.78
CA MET A 57 18.89 0.63 -0.29
C MET A 57 18.28 -0.32 -1.32
N HIS A 58 18.88 -1.50 -1.53
CA HIS A 58 18.36 -2.52 -2.43
C HIS A 58 17.13 -3.20 -1.82
N GLN A 59 17.27 -3.69 -0.58
CA GLN A 59 16.18 -4.35 0.16
C GLN A 59 14.99 -3.40 0.37
N ARG A 60 15.27 -2.11 0.64
CA ARG A 60 14.24 -1.08 0.74
C ARG A 60 13.47 -0.88 -0.56
N ALA A 61 14.17 -0.75 -1.68
CA ALA A 61 13.53 -0.55 -2.97
C ALA A 61 12.70 -1.77 -3.38
N GLU A 62 13.16 -2.97 -3.05
CA GLU A 62 12.42 -4.21 -3.27
C GLU A 62 11.16 -4.27 -2.39
N LEU A 63 11.28 -4.03 -1.08
CA LEU A 63 10.15 -4.03 -0.15
C LEU A 63 9.09 -3.00 -0.54
N LEU A 64 9.49 -1.78 -0.91
CA LEU A 64 8.56 -0.75 -1.40
C LEU A 64 7.87 -1.17 -2.71
N GLY A 65 8.58 -1.88 -3.58
CA GLY A 65 8.01 -2.45 -4.81
C GLY A 65 6.99 -3.54 -4.52
N ILE A 66 7.26 -4.43 -3.56
CA ILE A 66 6.31 -5.44 -3.10
C ILE A 66 5.08 -4.76 -2.50
N LEU A 67 5.25 -3.76 -1.63
CA LEU A 67 4.14 -3.01 -1.04
C LEU A 67 3.28 -2.31 -2.08
N ALA A 68 3.90 -1.66 -3.07
CA ALA A 68 3.18 -1.05 -4.19
C ALA A 68 2.40 -2.10 -4.99
N SER A 69 3.03 -3.23 -5.33
CA SER A 69 2.42 -4.29 -6.13
C SER A 69 1.24 -4.96 -5.41
N VAL A 70 1.38 -5.23 -4.11
CA VAL A 70 0.32 -5.78 -3.27
C VAL A 70 -0.83 -4.79 -3.14
N ALA A 71 -0.55 -3.50 -2.91
CA ALA A 71 -1.58 -2.48 -2.81
C ALA A 71 -2.37 -2.33 -4.13
N VAL A 72 -1.69 -2.36 -5.28
CA VAL A 72 -2.34 -2.35 -6.60
C VAL A 72 -3.19 -3.61 -6.81
N ALA A 73 -2.66 -4.80 -6.51
CA ALA A 73 -3.39 -6.05 -6.68
C ALA A 73 -4.66 -6.10 -5.82
N PHE A 74 -4.57 -5.72 -4.54
CA PHE A 74 -5.72 -5.63 -3.63
C PHE A 74 -6.71 -4.55 -4.07
N GLY A 75 -6.22 -3.38 -4.52
CA GLY A 75 -7.07 -2.31 -5.05
C GLY A 75 -7.89 -2.77 -6.25
N THR A 76 -7.25 -3.44 -7.20
CA THR A 76 -7.93 -4.01 -8.38
C THR A 76 -8.94 -5.09 -7.97
N ALA A 77 -8.58 -6.00 -7.06
CA ALA A 77 -9.49 -7.05 -6.61
C ALA A 77 -10.75 -6.47 -5.93
N ILE A 78 -10.58 -5.49 -5.04
CA ILE A 78 -11.70 -4.80 -4.37
C ILE A 78 -12.58 -4.07 -5.39
N THR A 79 -11.96 -3.38 -6.34
CA THR A 79 -12.67 -2.68 -7.44
C THR A 79 -13.54 -3.66 -8.23
N ILE A 80 -13.00 -4.82 -8.62
CA ILE A 80 -13.74 -5.86 -9.35
C ILE A 80 -14.90 -6.40 -8.50
N ILE A 81 -14.65 -6.76 -7.23
CA ILE A 81 -15.68 -7.31 -6.35
C ILE A 81 -16.85 -6.33 -6.20
N ILE A 82 -16.57 -5.05 -5.94
CA ILE A 82 -17.63 -4.07 -5.74
C ILE A 82 -18.34 -3.77 -7.08
N ALA A 83 -17.64 -3.76 -8.21
CA ALA A 83 -18.29 -3.62 -9.52
C ALA A 83 -19.27 -4.77 -9.79
N LEU A 84 -18.90 -6.01 -9.48
CA LEU A 84 -19.77 -7.18 -9.61
C LEU A 84 -20.98 -7.10 -8.67
N VAL A 85 -20.78 -6.73 -7.40
CA VAL A 85 -21.87 -6.54 -6.44
C VAL A 85 -22.80 -5.40 -6.88
N GLY A 86 -22.25 -4.31 -7.39
CA GLY A 86 -23.00 -3.16 -7.91
C GLY A 86 -23.86 -3.54 -9.12
N ALA A 87 -23.30 -4.29 -10.08
CA ALA A 87 -24.03 -4.79 -11.24
C ALA A 87 -25.18 -5.73 -10.83
N ALA A 88 -24.93 -6.66 -9.90
CA ALA A 88 -25.98 -7.54 -9.39
C ALA A 88 -27.08 -6.78 -8.62
N ALA A 89 -26.72 -5.76 -7.84
CA ALA A 89 -27.67 -4.94 -7.12
C ALA A 89 -28.57 -4.10 -8.07
N LEU A 90 -27.99 -3.60 -9.17
CA LEU A 90 -28.68 -2.87 -10.22
C LEU A 90 -29.77 -3.71 -10.88
N GLU A 91 -29.46 -4.97 -11.24
CA GLU A 91 -30.43 -5.90 -11.84
C GLU A 91 -31.60 -6.24 -10.91
N VAL A 92 -31.36 -6.30 -9.60
CA VAL A 92 -32.38 -6.73 -8.62
C VAL A 92 -33.28 -5.59 -8.15
N THR A 93 -32.76 -4.36 -8.02
CA THR A 93 -33.48 -3.27 -7.34
C THR A 93 -34.08 -2.20 -8.24
N GLY A 94 -33.55 -1.99 -9.45
CA GLY A 94 -34.12 -1.07 -10.45
C GLY A 94 -34.30 0.41 -10.04
N GLY A 95 -33.86 0.82 -8.85
CA GLY A 95 -34.12 2.14 -8.29
C GLY A 95 -32.88 3.04 -8.24
N ASP A 96 -32.97 4.24 -8.83
CA ASP A 96 -31.89 5.23 -8.94
C ASP A 96 -31.21 5.61 -7.61
N ALA A 97 -31.96 5.58 -6.50
CA ALA A 97 -31.43 5.85 -5.17
C ALA A 97 -30.45 4.75 -4.71
N VAL A 98 -30.73 3.49 -5.03
CA VAL A 98 -29.86 2.35 -4.69
C VAL A 98 -28.57 2.42 -5.49
N VAL A 99 -28.64 2.80 -6.77
CA VAL A 99 -27.47 3.02 -7.64
C VAL A 99 -26.54 4.09 -7.06
N SER A 100 -27.11 5.20 -6.62
CA SER A 100 -26.36 6.32 -6.05
C SER A 100 -25.66 5.93 -4.75
N ILE A 101 -26.33 5.17 -3.88
CA ILE A 101 -25.75 4.65 -2.63
C ILE A 101 -24.62 3.65 -2.93
N MET A 102 -24.81 2.76 -3.90
CA MET A 102 -23.79 1.77 -4.28
C MET A 102 -22.54 2.43 -4.88
N ARG A 103 -22.70 3.47 -5.70
CA ARG A 103 -21.58 4.28 -6.22
C ARG A 103 -20.83 5.01 -5.09
N LEU A 104 -21.55 5.55 -4.11
CA LEU A 104 -20.94 6.19 -2.94
C LEU A 104 -20.14 5.18 -2.09
N LEU A 105 -20.73 4.02 -1.80
CA LEU A 105 -20.06 2.94 -1.06
C LEU A 105 -18.83 2.42 -1.81
N PHE A 106 -18.92 2.28 -3.13
CA PHE A 106 -17.77 1.93 -3.96
C PHE A 106 -16.64 2.94 -3.81
N ALA A 107 -16.93 4.23 -3.95
CA ALA A 107 -15.93 5.29 -3.82
C ALA A 107 -15.29 5.28 -2.43
N LEU A 108 -16.09 5.15 -1.37
CA LEU A 108 -15.61 5.10 0.01
C LEU A 108 -14.71 3.90 0.29
N MET A 109 -14.98 2.74 -0.32
CA MET A 109 -14.21 1.52 -0.09
C MET A 109 -12.97 1.40 -0.98
N THR A 110 -13.01 1.93 -2.20
CA THR A 110 -11.88 1.86 -3.16
C THR A 110 -10.87 2.98 -2.97
N ALA A 111 -11.31 4.20 -2.62
CA ALA A 111 -10.43 5.36 -2.50
C ALA A 111 -9.28 5.18 -1.50
N PRO A 112 -9.49 4.62 -0.29
CA PRO A 112 -8.39 4.40 0.65
C PRO A 112 -7.34 3.43 0.09
N VAL A 113 -7.78 2.39 -0.62
CA VAL A 113 -6.89 1.37 -1.18
C VAL A 113 -6.09 1.94 -2.35
N LEU A 114 -6.74 2.73 -3.22
CA LEU A 114 -6.07 3.47 -4.29
C LEU A 114 -5.06 4.48 -3.74
N ALA A 115 -5.41 5.21 -2.68
CA ALA A 115 -4.51 6.16 -2.02
C ALA A 115 -3.26 5.46 -1.48
N VAL A 116 -3.45 4.31 -0.82
CA VAL A 116 -2.35 3.47 -0.35
C VAL A 116 -1.47 3.02 -1.52
N GLY A 117 -2.07 2.50 -2.60
CA GLY A 117 -1.36 2.08 -3.81
C GLY A 117 -0.55 3.20 -4.47
N CYS A 118 -1.15 4.39 -4.62
CA CYS A 118 -0.50 5.57 -5.18
C CYS A 118 0.70 6.01 -4.34
N VAL A 119 0.52 6.14 -3.02
CA VAL A 119 1.62 6.55 -2.11
C VAL A 119 2.78 5.57 -2.22
N TRP A 120 2.53 4.25 -2.11
CA TRP A 120 3.61 3.27 -2.21
C TRP A 120 4.29 3.27 -3.57
N SER A 121 3.54 3.43 -4.66
CA SER A 121 4.09 3.49 -6.02
C SER A 121 5.02 4.69 -6.21
N VAL A 122 4.61 5.87 -5.75
CA VAL A 122 5.45 7.09 -5.81
C VAL A 122 6.72 6.89 -4.98
N ARG A 123 6.59 6.37 -3.75
CA ARG A 123 7.74 6.14 -2.87
C ARG A 123 8.69 5.07 -3.44
N TRP A 124 8.17 4.06 -4.12
CA TRP A 124 8.97 3.05 -4.83
C TRP A 124 9.75 3.63 -6.02
N ILE A 125 9.10 4.45 -6.86
CA ILE A 125 9.77 5.12 -7.99
C ILE A 125 10.92 5.99 -7.49
N LEU A 126 10.68 6.75 -6.41
CA LEU A 126 11.70 7.60 -5.81
C LEU A 126 12.82 6.79 -5.15
N ALA A 127 12.50 5.66 -4.51
CA ALA A 127 13.51 4.74 -3.97
C ALA A 127 14.38 4.11 -5.07
N ARG A 128 13.78 3.72 -6.21
CA ARG A 128 14.56 3.25 -7.38
C ARG A 128 15.46 4.34 -7.95
N ARG A 129 14.99 5.59 -7.98
CA ARG A 129 15.81 6.73 -8.40
C ARG A 129 16.99 6.93 -7.44
N ASP A 130 16.76 6.86 -6.14
CA ASP A 130 17.82 6.98 -5.13
C ASP A 130 18.86 5.84 -5.28
N LEU A 131 18.40 4.62 -5.54
CA LEU A 131 19.26 3.46 -5.79
C LEU A 131 20.10 3.62 -7.06
N ARG A 132 19.49 4.09 -8.17
CA ARG A 132 20.22 4.40 -9.42
C ARG A 132 21.25 5.50 -9.25
N GLN A 133 21.02 6.44 -8.33
CA GLN A 133 21.96 7.50 -7.97
C GLN A 133 23.02 7.04 -6.95
N GLN A 134 23.04 5.75 -6.58
CA GLN A 134 23.98 5.17 -5.62
C GLN A 134 24.03 5.95 -4.30
N ARG A 135 22.87 6.47 -3.86
CA ARG A 135 22.82 7.23 -2.61
C ARG A 135 23.08 6.30 -1.42
N LEU A 136 23.91 6.77 -0.51
CA LEU A 136 24.17 6.12 0.78
C LEU A 136 22.95 6.14 1.71
N ALA A 137 22.01 7.06 1.49
CA ALA A 137 20.82 7.21 2.31
C ALA A 137 19.57 7.59 1.51
N PRO A 138 18.36 7.23 1.98
CA PRO A 138 17.10 7.55 1.33
C PRO A 138 16.86 9.06 1.24
N SER A 139 16.40 9.55 0.09
CA SER A 139 15.90 10.92 -0.03
C SER A 139 14.62 11.13 0.79
N ARG A 140 14.29 12.38 1.12
CA ARG A 140 13.01 12.69 1.79
C ARG A 140 11.80 12.27 0.94
N GLY A 141 11.95 12.34 -0.38
CA GLY A 141 10.92 11.92 -1.33
C GLY A 141 10.70 10.41 -1.37
N SER A 142 11.66 9.57 -0.97
CA SER A 142 11.46 8.12 -0.89
C SER A 142 11.02 7.64 0.50
N GLN A 143 10.84 8.55 1.46
CA GLN A 143 10.40 8.24 2.83
C GLN A 143 8.88 8.39 2.95
N PRO A 144 8.12 7.30 3.18
CA PRO A 144 6.69 7.38 3.38
C PRO A 144 6.38 8.16 4.68
N GLY A 145 5.57 9.22 4.56
CA GLY A 145 5.10 10.05 5.65
C GLY A 145 3.65 9.74 6.01
N ALA A 146 3.28 9.94 7.28
CA ALA A 146 1.90 9.72 7.73
C ALA A 146 0.89 10.64 7.01
N THR A 147 1.32 11.85 6.65
CA THR A 147 0.50 12.83 5.94
C THR A 147 0.25 12.49 4.47
N ASP A 148 1.06 11.61 3.86
CA ASP A 148 0.95 11.30 2.43
C ASP A 148 -0.39 10.63 2.10
N PHE A 149 -0.85 9.74 2.98
CA PHE A 149 -2.09 9.00 2.79
C PHE A 149 -3.31 9.92 2.90
N VAL A 150 -3.27 10.89 3.81
CA VAL A 150 -4.32 11.91 3.97
C VAL A 150 -4.39 12.81 2.74
N LEU A 151 -3.25 13.16 2.14
CA LEU A 151 -3.19 14.00 0.95
C LEU A 151 -3.55 13.22 -0.34
N ALA A 152 -3.28 11.93 -0.38
CA ALA A 152 -3.61 11.07 -1.52
C ALA A 152 -5.08 10.61 -1.53
N ALA A 153 -5.73 10.53 -0.37
CA ALA A 153 -7.12 10.05 -0.28
C ALA A 153 -8.14 10.90 -1.07
N PRO A 154 -8.16 12.25 -1.00
CA PRO A 154 -9.10 13.07 -1.77
C PRO A 154 -8.99 12.91 -3.29
N PRO A 155 -7.81 13.00 -3.94
CA PRO A 155 -7.73 12.82 -5.38
C PRO A 155 -8.07 11.38 -5.81
N CYS A 156 -7.75 10.37 -4.98
CA CYS A 156 -8.16 8.99 -5.25
C CYS A 156 -9.68 8.80 -5.15
N ALA A 157 -10.35 9.48 -4.21
CA ALA A 157 -11.80 9.48 -4.11
C ALA A 157 -12.46 10.14 -5.31
N LEU A 158 -11.93 11.29 -5.75
CA LEU A 158 -12.39 11.96 -6.97
C LEU A 158 -12.16 11.08 -8.21
N PHE A 159 -11.03 10.39 -8.29
CA PHE A 159 -10.73 9.47 -9.39
C PHE A 159 -11.67 8.26 -9.41
N ALA A 160 -11.93 7.65 -8.25
CA ALA A 160 -12.89 6.56 -8.13
C ALA A 160 -14.31 7.01 -8.53
N LEU A 161 -14.74 8.19 -8.07
CA LEU A 161 -16.01 8.80 -8.48
C LEU A 161 -16.05 9.10 -9.97
N PHE A 162 -14.98 9.61 -10.58
CA PHE A 162 -14.92 9.88 -12.01
C PHE A 162 -15.13 8.61 -12.84
N PHE A 163 -14.41 7.53 -12.52
CA PHE A 163 -14.58 6.24 -13.22
C PHE A 163 -16.01 5.71 -13.11
N LEU A 164 -16.64 5.86 -11.95
CA LEU A 164 -18.04 5.47 -11.73
C LEU A 164 -19.05 6.30 -12.53
N ASN A 165 -18.71 7.55 -12.89
CA ASN A 165 -19.59 8.43 -13.65
C ASN A 165 -19.34 8.39 -15.17
N VAL A 166 -18.15 7.93 -15.61
CA VAL A 166 -17.73 7.93 -17.02
C VAL A 166 -17.82 6.54 -17.67
N GLY A 167 -17.87 5.46 -16.88
CA GLY A 167 -17.92 4.10 -17.44
C GLY A 167 -18.41 3.04 -16.45
N LEU A 168 -19.73 3.06 -16.20
CA LEU A 168 -20.59 1.91 -15.90
C LEU A 168 -22.03 2.29 -16.31
#